data_AF-A0A375YXI5-F1
#
_entry.id   AF-A0A375YXI5-F1
#
_cell.length_a   1.000
_cell.length_b   1.000
_cell.length_c   1.000
_cell.angle_alpha   90.00
_cell.angle_beta   90.00
_cell.angle_gamma   90.00
#
_symmetry.space_group_name_H-M   'P 1'
#
loop_
_entity.id
_entity.type
_entity.pdbx_description
1 polymer ?
#
loop_
_entity_poly.entity_id
_entity_poly.type
_entity_poly.pdbx_seq_one_letter_code
_entity_poly.pdbx_strand_id
1 'polypeptide(L)' 'MAAIPSTVDIDCPRCHTNIQCALEVKALPPKPGTNKAQLQVRVADLAERFAEHYKQAGHDA' A
#
# COMPACT_ATOMS: atom_id res chain seq x y z
N MET A 1 14.53 -15.40 -9.12
CA MET A 1 13.26 -14.65 -9.29
C MET A 1 13.22 -13.59 -8.20
N ALA A 2 13.10 -12.30 -8.54
CA ALA A 2 12.89 -11.28 -7.53
C ALA A 2 11.48 -11.45 -6.95
N ALA A 3 11.38 -11.58 -5.63
CA ALA A 3 10.07 -11.61 -4.96
C ALA A 3 9.38 -10.26 -5.22
N ILE A 4 8.14 -10.31 -5.69
CA ILE A 4 7.33 -9.10 -5.83
C ILE A 4 7.03 -8.61 -4.42
N PRO A 5 7.38 -7.38 -4.04
CA PRO A 5 7.10 -6.87 -2.70
C PRO A 5 5.59 -6.89 -2.47
N SER A 6 5.18 -7.59 -1.41
CA SER A 6 3.78 -7.73 -0.99
C SER A 6 3.35 -6.65 0.01
N THR A 7 4.29 -5.82 0.46
CA THR A 7 4.05 -4.76 1.45
C THR A 7 4.82 -3.50 1.08
N VAL A 8 4.35 -2.36 1.60
CA VAL A 8 5.02 -1.06 1.55
C VAL A 8 5.00 -0.43 2.94
N ASP A 9 6.10 0.21 3.31
CA ASP A 9 6.17 1.02 4.51
C ASP A 9 5.72 2.45 4.21
N ILE A 10 4.79 2.95 5.01
CA ILE A 10 4.25 4.30 4.89
C ILE A 10 4.49 5.04 6.20
N ASP A 11 5.12 6.21 6.11
CA ASP A 11 5.37 7.06 7.26
C ASP A 11 4.06 7.60 7.84
N CYS A 12 3.87 7.42 9.14
CA CYS A 12 2.80 8.08 9.87
C CYS A 12 3.11 9.58 10.01
N PRO A 13 2.25 10.49 9.50
CA PRO A 13 2.52 11.93 9.54
C PRO A 13 2.46 12.55 10.96
N ARG A 14 2.03 11.79 11.98
CA ARG A 14 1.93 12.26 13.36
C ARG A 14 3.12 11.88 14.24
N CYS A 15 3.55 10.63 14.17
CA CYS A 15 4.63 10.10 15.02
C CYS A 15 5.84 9.57 14.25
N HIS A 16 5.83 9.70 12.91
CA HIS A 16 6.88 9.20 12.01
C HIS A 16 7.24 7.72 12.20
N THR A 17 6.26 6.93 12.65
CA THR A 17 6.40 5.49 12.73
C THR A 17 6.02 4.88 11.39
N ASN A 18 6.80 3.89 10.94
CA ASN A 18 6.51 3.16 9.71
C ASN A 18 5.31 2.23 9.92
N ILE A 19 4.29 2.42 9.11
CA ILE A 19 3.11 1.56 9.04
C ILE A 19 3.29 0.65 7.82
N GLN A 20 3.45 -0.64 8.07
CA GLN A 20 3.52 -1.64 7.02
C GLN A 20 2.12 -1.94 6.48
N CYS A 21 1.88 -1.71 5.20
CA CYS A 21 0.60 -1.94 4.54
C CYS A 21 0.74 -2.96 3.41
N ALA A 22 -0.28 -3.79 3.17
CA ALA A 22 -0.23 -4.76 2.08
C ALA A 22 -0.47 -4.09 0.71
N LEU A 23 0.29 -4.57 -0.29
CA LEU A 23 0.15 -4.17 -1.68
C LEU A 23 -0.73 -5.18 -2.43
N GLU A 24 -1.76 -4.66 -3.08
CA GLU A 24 -2.54 -5.36 -4.07
C GLU A 24 -2.00 -5.02 -5.47
N VAL A 25 -1.46 -6.01 -6.17
CA VAL A 25 -0.96 -5.87 -7.54
C VAL A 25 -1.93 -6.56 -8.48
N LYS A 26 -2.56 -5.79 -9.37
CA LYS A 26 -3.48 -6.26 -10.41
C LYS A 26 -2.88 -6.01 -11.79
N ALA A 27 -2.79 -7.05 -12.61
CA ALA A 27 -2.47 -6.88 -14.01
C ALA A 27 -3.68 -6.30 -14.75
N LEU A 28 -3.48 -5.17 -15.43
CA LEU A 28 -4.51 -4.55 -16.25
C LEU A 28 -4.47 -5.15 -17.67
N PRO A 29 -5.64 -5.25 -18.34
CA PRO A 29 -5.68 -5.69 -19.73
C PRO A 29 -4.84 -4.74 -20.61
N PRO A 30 -4.11 -5.28 -21.61
CA PRO A 30 -3.30 -4.46 -22.49
C PRO A 30 -4.17 -3.49 -23.27
N LYS A 31 -3.81 -2.21 -23.27
CA LYS A 31 -4.49 -1.20 -24.09
C LYS A 31 -4.03 -1.35 -25.55
N PRO A 32 -4.95 -1.29 -26.53
CA PRO A 32 -4.59 -1.37 -27.94
C PRO A 32 -3.57 -0.30 -28.30
N GLY A 33 -2.48 -0.69 -28.96
CA GLY A 33 -1.36 0.19 -29.32
C GLY A 33 -0.22 0.28 -28.30
N THR A 34 -0.29 -0.45 -27.17
CA THR A 34 0.78 -0.46 -26.15
C THR A 34 1.43 -1.84 -26.04
N ASN A 35 2.75 -1.92 -26.30
CA ASN A 35 3.53 -3.16 -26.18
C ASN A 35 4.00 -3.48 -24.75
N LYS A 36 3.48 -2.77 -23.73
CA LYS A 36 3.90 -2.94 -22.33
C LYS A 36 2.73 -3.43 -21.48
N ALA A 37 2.99 -4.44 -20.66
CA ALA A 37 2.07 -4.85 -19.60
C ALA A 37 1.86 -3.69 -18.63
N GLN A 38 0.61 -3.42 -18.27
CA GLN A 38 0.24 -2.41 -17.28
C GLN A 38 -0.08 -3.11 -15.97
N LEU A 39 0.56 -2.70 -14.88
CA LEU A 39 0.26 -3.15 -13.53
C LEU A 39 -0.40 -2.00 -12.77
N GLN A 40 -1.51 -2.30 -12.11
CA GLN A 40 -2.10 -1.42 -11.12
C GLN A 40 -1.67 -1.92 -9.74
N VAL A 41 -1.00 -1.05 -8.99
CA VAL A 41 -0.60 -1.30 -7.61
C VAL A 41 -1.45 -0.42 -6.71
N ARG A 42 -2.07 -1.00 -5.69
CA ARG A 42 -2.86 -0.30 -4.68
C ARG A 42 -2.45 -0.78 -3.30
N VAL A 43 -2.62 0.07 -2.30
CA VAL A 43 -2.54 -0.34 -0.90
C VAL A 43 -3.94 -0.75 -0.47
N ALA A 44 -4.16 -2.02 -0.11
CA ALA A 44 -5.50 -2.55 0.11
C ALA A 44 -6.11 -2.04 1.44
N ASP A 45 -5.29 -2.04 2.49
CA ASP A 45 -5.69 -1.87 3.88
C ASP A 45 -5.20 -0.54 4.50
N LEU A 46 -4.92 0.48 3.67
CA LEU A 46 -4.32 1.74 4.13
C LEU A 46 -5.12 2.38 5.29
N ALA A 47 -6.43 2.57 5.10
CA ALA A 47 -7.27 3.23 6.09
C ALA A 47 -7.37 2.44 7.40
N GLU A 48 -7.52 1.12 7.30
CA GLU A 48 -7.60 0.22 8.46
C GLU A 48 -6.28 0.24 9.24
N ARG A 49 -5.13 0.14 8.56
CA ARG A 49 -3.81 0.19 9.21
C ARG A 49 -3.54 1.50 9.92
N PHE A 50 -3.92 2.62 9.30
CA PHE A 50 -3.77 3.92 9.93
C PHE A 50 -4.70 4.10 11.13
N ALA A 51 -5.95 3.61 11.05
CA ALA A 51 -6.89 3.64 12.15
C ALA A 51 -6.41 2.77 13.33
N GLU A 52 -5.95 1.55 13.07
CA GLU A 52 -5.34 0.68 14.08
C GLU A 52 -4.12 1.33 14.73
N HIS A 53 -3.22 1.89 13.92
CA HIS A 53 -2.02 2.56 14.40
C HIS A 53 -2.37 3.78 15.27
N TYR A 54 -3.31 4.63 14.85
CA TYR A 54 -3.73 5.79 15.63
C TYR A 54 -4.36 5.39 16.96
N LYS A 55 -5.16 4.32 16.98
CA LYS A 55 -5.73 3.80 18.21
C LYS A 55 -4.67 3.27 19.17
N GLN A 56 -3.67 2.54 18.65
CA GLN A 56 -2.58 1.99 19.46
C GLN A 56 -1.61 3.07 19.96
N ALA A 57 -1.34 4.09 19.14
CA ALA A 57 -0.43 5.19 19.47
C ALA A 57 -1.07 6.25 20.40
N GLY A 58 -2.35 6.09 20.78
CA GLY A 58 -3.07 7.09 21.57
C GLY A 58 -3.29 8.41 20.83
N HIS A 59 -3.37 8.35 19.50
CA HIS A 59 -3.67 9.49 18.63
C HIS A 59 -5.18 9.70 18.42
N ASP A 60 -6.04 8.94 19.11
CA ASP A 60 -7.48 9.21 19.20
C ASP A 60 -7.66 10.66 19.67
N ALA A 61 -8.10 11.52 18.75
CA ALA A 61 -8.54 12.87 19.03
C ALA A 61 -10.07 12.87 19.11
#